data_AF-A0A7G2SJC9-F1
#
_entry.id   AF-A0A7G2SJC9-F1
#
_cell.length_a   1.000
_cell.length_b   1.000
_cell.length_c   1.000
_cell.angle_alpha   90.00
_cell.angle_beta   90.00
_cell.angle_gamma   90.00
#
_symmetry.space_group_name_H-M   'P 1'
#
loop_
_entity.id
_entity.type
_entity.pdbx_description
1 polymer ?
#
loop_
_entity_poly.entity_id
_entity_poly.type
_entity_poly.pdbx_seq_one_letter_code
_entity_poly.pdbx_strand_id
1 'polypeptide(L)'
;MEFNQFGQPIGHAIQQPIPGKFKAQSLIGNDVNLVLIEQDRVALKNVEQLWDCIKTEPDERCWTYLPYEAPETFRQLEYNLKRNFGFEPSFHYWIMVEGQAVGWIALMNLREQHAAVEIGNVYFSHRLKQTAAATEVIYLLLNHCFEQGLRRIEWKGDDLNGPSKRAALRFGFVYEGLFRQDRVSKGRNRDTTWFSIIDSEWASLKTAYLQWLNPDNFNHAGKQKKRLEDFIVT
;
A
#
# COMPACT_ATOMS: atom_id res chain seq x y z
N MET A 1 -3.85 -17.63 24.62
CA MET A 1 -4.85 -17.10 25.56
C MET A 1 -4.26 -17.17 26.96
N GLU A 2 -4.31 -16.05 27.68
CA GLU A 2 -3.89 -15.93 29.08
C GLU A 2 -5.11 -15.53 29.92
N PHE A 3 -4.99 -15.43 31.25
CA PHE A 3 -6.08 -15.03 32.15
C PHE A 3 -5.62 -13.95 33.13
N ASN A 4 -6.48 -12.96 33.41
CA ASN A 4 -6.20 -11.93 34.41
C ASN A 4 -6.52 -12.39 35.85
N GLN A 5 -6.31 -11.53 36.86
CA GLN A 5 -6.58 -11.88 38.26
C GLN A 5 -8.06 -12.20 38.59
N PHE A 6 -8.99 -11.95 37.66
CA PHE A 6 -10.42 -12.24 37.81
C PHE A 6 -10.85 -13.50 37.05
N GLY A 7 -9.92 -14.23 36.44
CA GLY A 7 -10.21 -15.43 35.63
C GLY A 7 -10.81 -15.10 34.26
N GLN A 8 -10.68 -13.86 33.78
CA GLN A 8 -11.16 -13.47 32.44
C GLN A 8 -10.06 -13.71 31.39
N PRO A 9 -10.40 -14.21 30.18
CA PRO A 9 -9.42 -14.42 29.13
C PRO A 9 -8.86 -13.09 28.62
N ILE A 10 -7.55 -13.03 28.45
CA ILE A 10 -6.82 -11.88 27.91
C ILE A 10 -5.87 -12.33 26.79
N GLY A 11 -5.47 -11.36 25.96
CA GLY A 11 -4.46 -11.55 24.93
C GLY A 11 -3.08 -11.81 25.51
N HIS A 12 -2.17 -12.25 24.66
CA HIS A 12 -0.78 -12.50 25.05
C HIS A 12 -0.07 -11.21 25.45
N ALA A 13 0.78 -11.29 26.47
CA ALA A 13 1.66 -10.18 26.83
C ALA A 13 2.59 -9.80 25.67
N ILE A 14 2.74 -8.50 25.43
CA ILE A 14 3.67 -7.99 24.42
C ILE A 14 5.08 -8.01 25.02
N GLN A 15 5.95 -8.87 24.50
CA GLN A 15 7.31 -9.05 25.02
C GLN A 15 8.29 -7.96 24.55
N GLN A 16 8.08 -7.42 23.34
CA GLN A 16 8.93 -6.39 22.77
C GLN A 16 8.34 -5.00 23.00
N PRO A 17 9.15 -3.99 23.33
CA PRO A 17 8.65 -2.63 23.45
C PRO A 17 8.04 -2.17 22.13
N ILE A 18 6.91 -1.45 22.22
CA ILE A 18 6.33 -0.78 21.06
C ILE A 18 7.36 0.22 20.53
N PRO A 19 7.73 0.17 19.24
CA PRO A 19 8.65 1.15 18.68
C PRO A 19 8.08 2.55 18.90
N GLY A 20 8.98 3.51 19.15
CA GLY A 20 8.59 4.91 19.33
C GLY A 20 8.14 5.54 18.01
N LYS A 21 8.78 6.65 17.64
CA LYS A 21 8.41 7.40 16.44
C LYS A 21 8.75 6.64 15.16
N PHE A 22 7.78 6.46 14.26
CA PHE A 22 8.00 5.90 12.93
C PHE A 22 8.81 6.88 12.06
N LYS A 23 9.81 6.38 11.34
CA LYS A 23 10.63 7.18 10.43
C LYS A 23 10.32 6.82 8.98
N ALA A 24 9.54 7.68 8.32
CA ALA A 24 9.36 7.58 6.88
C ALA A 24 10.65 8.00 6.16
N GLN A 25 11.00 7.28 5.10
CA GLN A 25 12.15 7.56 4.24
C GLN A 25 11.85 7.04 2.82
N SER A 26 12.53 7.60 1.82
CA SER A 26 12.51 7.04 0.45
C SER A 26 13.09 5.62 0.45
N LEU A 27 12.49 4.73 -0.35
CA LEU A 27 12.84 3.32 -0.42
C LEU A 27 13.33 2.99 -1.83
N ILE A 28 14.43 2.26 -1.92
CA ILE A 28 15.09 1.90 -3.17
C ILE A 28 14.86 0.40 -3.42
N GLY A 29 14.27 0.08 -4.58
CA GLY A 29 14.12 -1.28 -5.08
C GLY A 29 15.00 -1.55 -6.30
N ASN A 30 14.81 -2.69 -6.93
CA ASN A 30 15.52 -3.07 -8.15
C ASN A 30 14.89 -2.42 -9.39
N ASP A 31 13.56 -2.51 -9.52
CA ASP A 31 12.80 -2.02 -10.67
C ASP A 31 11.99 -0.75 -10.34
N VAL A 32 11.78 -0.48 -9.05
CA VAL A 32 10.99 0.65 -8.57
C VAL A 32 11.63 1.36 -7.38
N ASN A 33 11.51 2.68 -7.35
CA ASN A 33 11.85 3.50 -6.19
C ASN A 33 10.59 4.19 -5.64
N LEU A 34 10.48 4.22 -4.32
CA LEU A 34 9.47 5.00 -3.61
C LEU A 34 10.12 6.27 -3.08
N VAL A 35 9.83 7.40 -3.71
CA VAL A 35 10.38 8.69 -3.29
C VAL A 35 9.38 9.36 -2.35
N LEU A 36 9.79 9.56 -1.09
CA LEU A 36 8.97 10.21 -0.08
C LEU A 36 8.60 11.63 -0.56
N ILE A 37 7.33 11.97 -0.46
CA ILE A 37 6.81 13.30 -0.75
C ILE A 37 6.93 14.12 0.53
N GLU A 38 7.86 15.08 0.53
CA GLU A 38 7.98 16.04 1.63
C GLU A 38 6.72 16.92 1.70
N GLN A 39 6.23 17.16 2.92
CA GLN A 39 5.10 18.04 3.17
C GLN A 39 5.37 19.42 2.54
N ASP A 40 4.33 19.99 1.92
CA ASP A 40 4.37 21.28 1.19
C ASP A 40 5.29 21.35 -0.05
N ARG A 41 5.94 20.24 -0.44
CA ARG A 41 6.90 20.21 -1.56
C ARG A 41 6.60 19.08 -2.54
N VAL A 42 5.46 19.20 -3.22
CA VAL A 42 5.17 18.38 -4.41
C VAL A 42 6.08 18.87 -5.55
N ALA A 43 7.12 18.12 -5.87
CA ALA A 43 8.06 18.47 -6.94
C ALA A 43 7.34 18.53 -8.30
N LEU A 44 7.32 19.71 -8.93
CA LEU A 44 6.55 19.96 -10.17
C LEU A 44 6.92 18.98 -11.29
N LYS A 45 8.21 18.65 -11.42
CA LYS A 45 8.70 17.65 -12.38
C LYS A 45 8.00 16.29 -12.23
N ASN A 46 7.76 15.83 -11.00
CA ASN A 46 7.09 14.55 -10.76
C ASN A 46 5.59 14.65 -11.09
N VAL A 47 4.98 15.82 -10.86
CA VAL A 47 3.59 16.08 -11.29
C VAL A 47 3.48 16.05 -12.81
N GLU A 48 4.45 16.61 -13.53
CA GLU A 48 4.49 16.61 -15.01
C GLU A 48 4.59 15.19 -15.55
N GLN A 49 5.54 14.40 -15.03
CA GLN A 49 5.71 13.00 -15.41
C GLN A 49 4.44 12.17 -15.11
N LEU A 50 3.85 12.37 -13.94
CA LEU A 50 2.62 11.69 -13.55
C LEU A 50 1.45 12.11 -14.46
N TRP A 51 1.35 13.39 -14.81
CA TRP A 51 0.33 13.88 -15.73
C TRP A 51 0.47 13.27 -17.13
N ASP A 52 1.69 13.16 -17.65
CA ASP A 52 1.98 12.46 -18.90
C ASP A 52 1.60 10.97 -18.83
N CYS A 53 1.70 10.36 -17.66
CA CYS A 53 1.20 9.01 -17.43
C CYS A 53 -0.34 8.96 -17.40
N ILE A 54 -0.99 9.82 -16.62
CA ILE A 54 -2.45 9.86 -16.44
C ILE A 54 -3.18 10.11 -17.77
N LYS A 55 -2.68 11.01 -18.62
CA LYS A 55 -3.27 11.26 -19.96
C LYS A 55 -3.31 10.03 -20.87
N THR A 56 -2.50 9.02 -20.56
CA THR A 56 -2.43 7.76 -21.31
C THR A 56 -3.18 6.61 -20.65
N GLU A 57 -3.89 6.85 -19.54
CA GLU A 57 -4.83 5.86 -19.01
C GLU A 57 -5.88 5.50 -20.08
N PRO A 58 -6.25 4.21 -20.20
CA PRO A 58 -7.22 3.78 -21.21
C PRO A 58 -8.63 4.33 -20.95
N ASP A 59 -8.97 4.55 -19.67
CA ASP A 59 -10.21 5.18 -19.22
C ASP A 59 -10.09 5.58 -17.73
N GLU A 60 -11.17 6.10 -17.16
CA GLU A 60 -11.21 6.64 -15.79
C GLU A 60 -11.49 5.60 -14.69
N ARG A 61 -11.60 4.30 -15.01
CA ARG A 61 -11.99 3.28 -14.01
C ARG A 61 -11.00 3.13 -12.86
N CYS A 62 -9.76 3.60 -13.03
CA CYS A 62 -8.77 3.63 -11.97
C CYS A 62 -9.13 4.61 -10.83
N TRP A 63 -10.02 5.58 -11.08
CA TRP A 63 -10.49 6.56 -10.10
C TRP A 63 -11.79 6.17 -9.40
N THR A 64 -12.48 5.12 -9.85
CA THR A 64 -13.82 4.74 -9.37
C THR A 64 -13.89 4.60 -7.85
N TYR A 65 -12.87 4.01 -7.21
CA TYR A 65 -12.85 3.73 -5.78
C TYR A 65 -11.90 4.62 -4.98
N LEU A 66 -11.24 5.59 -5.64
CA LEU A 66 -10.45 6.61 -4.97
C LEU A 66 -11.39 7.67 -4.38
N PRO A 67 -11.01 8.35 -3.28
CA PRO A 67 -11.88 9.32 -2.60
C PRO A 67 -12.05 10.64 -3.37
N TYR A 68 -11.43 10.77 -4.54
CA TYR A 68 -11.44 11.94 -5.42
C TYR A 68 -11.68 11.52 -6.87
N GLU A 69 -12.06 12.48 -7.71
CA GLU A 69 -12.25 12.27 -9.15
C GLU A 69 -10.94 12.30 -9.93
N ALA A 70 -11.01 11.80 -11.18
CA ALA A 70 -9.94 11.94 -12.15
C ALA A 70 -9.59 13.44 -12.33
N PRO A 71 -8.30 13.81 -12.36
CA PRO A 71 -7.92 15.16 -12.73
C PRO A 71 -8.09 15.35 -14.24
N GLU A 72 -8.79 16.39 -14.64
CA GLU A 72 -9.02 16.77 -16.05
C GLU A 72 -7.89 17.64 -16.61
N THR A 73 -7.11 18.28 -15.73
CA THR A 73 -5.99 19.13 -16.12
C THR A 73 -4.78 18.93 -15.21
N PHE A 74 -3.60 19.26 -15.74
CA PHE A 74 -2.36 19.32 -14.95
C PHE A 74 -2.50 20.17 -13.69
N ARG A 75 -3.10 21.36 -13.80
CA ARG A 75 -3.29 22.28 -12.68
C ARG A 75 -4.22 21.68 -11.61
N GLN A 76 -5.25 20.94 -12.04
CA GLN A 76 -6.13 20.24 -11.10
C GLN A 76 -5.41 19.07 -10.43
N LEU A 77 -4.59 18.31 -11.14
CA LEU A 77 -3.75 17.28 -10.53
C LEU A 77 -2.82 17.89 -9.47
N GLU A 78 -2.08 18.93 -9.82
CA GLU A 78 -1.18 19.62 -8.88
C GLU A 78 -1.93 20.10 -7.63
N TYR A 79 -3.08 20.75 -7.82
CA TYR A 79 -3.93 21.21 -6.72
C TYR A 79 -4.43 20.05 -5.85
N ASN A 80 -4.93 18.98 -6.47
CA ASN A 80 -5.45 17.80 -5.77
C ASN A 80 -4.36 17.12 -4.95
N LEU A 81 -3.15 16.96 -5.49
CA LEU A 81 -2.03 16.36 -4.76
C LEU A 81 -1.65 17.20 -3.54
N LYS A 82 -1.52 18.52 -3.68
CA LYS A 82 -1.23 19.41 -2.55
C LYS A 82 -2.30 19.35 -1.46
N ARG A 83 -3.58 19.23 -1.85
CA ARG A 83 -4.70 19.16 -0.91
C ARG A 83 -4.87 17.78 -0.26
N ASN A 84 -4.68 16.72 -1.03
CA ASN A 84 -4.97 15.35 -0.60
C ASN A 84 -3.76 14.67 0.06
N PHE A 85 -2.54 15.15 -0.13
CA PHE A 85 -1.34 14.54 0.48
C PHE A 85 -0.90 15.22 1.79
N GLY A 86 -1.64 16.24 2.25
CA GLY A 86 -1.45 16.91 3.53
C GLY A 86 -2.25 16.33 4.70
N PHE A 87 -2.75 15.09 4.61
CA PHE A 87 -3.43 14.45 5.74
C PHE A 87 -2.41 14.09 6.83
N GLU A 88 -2.59 14.62 8.03
CA GLU A 88 -1.78 14.25 9.18
C GLU A 88 -2.44 13.11 9.98
N PRO A 89 -1.70 12.07 10.41
CA PRO A 89 -0.33 11.70 10.00
C PRO A 89 -0.37 10.68 8.83
N SER A 90 0.07 11.09 7.66
CA SER A 90 0.29 10.20 6.51
C SER A 90 1.57 10.55 5.76
N PHE A 91 2.23 9.51 5.25
CA PHE A 91 3.45 9.60 4.45
C PHE A 91 3.15 9.13 3.04
N HIS A 92 3.25 10.03 2.07
CA HIS A 92 2.98 9.75 0.67
C HIS A 92 4.28 9.51 -0.09
N TYR A 93 4.22 8.65 -1.11
CA TYR A 93 5.34 8.27 -1.94
C TYR A 93 4.99 8.42 -3.41
N TRP A 94 5.90 9.03 -4.17
CA TRP A 94 5.92 8.85 -5.62
C TRP A 94 6.41 7.44 -5.94
N ILE A 95 5.74 6.77 -6.87
CA ILE A 95 6.21 5.50 -7.43
C ILE A 95 6.98 5.80 -8.69
N MET A 96 8.29 5.58 -8.66
CA MET A 96 9.22 5.90 -9.74
C MET A 96 9.71 4.62 -10.40
N VAL A 97 9.43 4.45 -11.70
CA VAL A 97 9.97 3.36 -12.53
C VAL A 97 10.81 4.00 -13.62
N GLU A 98 12.06 3.56 -13.78
CA GLU A 98 13.02 4.13 -14.74
C GLU A 98 13.12 5.67 -14.67
N GLY A 99 13.01 6.23 -13.46
CA GLY A 99 13.07 7.68 -13.22
C GLY A 99 11.81 8.47 -13.60
N GLN A 100 10.70 7.79 -13.93
CA GLN A 100 9.41 8.40 -14.24
C GLN A 100 8.38 8.13 -13.14
N ALA A 101 7.66 9.17 -12.71
CA ALA A 101 6.53 9.03 -11.80
C ALA A 101 5.36 8.32 -12.51
N VAL A 102 5.00 7.12 -12.05
CA VAL A 102 3.94 6.28 -12.64
C VAL A 102 2.79 6.00 -11.67
N GLY A 103 2.81 6.61 -10.49
CA GLY A 103 1.77 6.44 -9.49
C GLY A 103 2.14 7.02 -8.14
N TRP A 104 1.29 6.76 -7.15
CA TRP A 104 1.56 7.07 -5.76
C TRP A 104 0.94 6.05 -4.81
N ILE A 105 1.44 6.05 -3.58
CA ILE A 105 0.96 5.21 -2.48
C ILE A 105 1.26 5.90 -1.16
N ALA A 106 0.52 5.58 -0.11
CA ALA A 106 0.71 6.18 1.21
C ALA A 106 0.78 5.14 2.33
N LEU A 107 1.55 5.47 3.36
CA LEU A 107 1.38 4.97 4.71
C LEU A 107 0.50 5.95 5.46
N MET A 108 -0.68 5.52 5.91
CA MET A 108 -1.68 6.38 6.54
C MET A 108 -2.26 5.72 7.79
N ASN A 109 -3.07 6.48 8.55
CA ASN A 109 -3.68 6.00 9.80
C ASN A 109 -2.67 5.38 10.76
N LEU A 110 -1.47 5.98 10.84
CA LEU A 110 -0.39 5.51 11.70
C LEU A 110 -0.82 5.64 13.17
N ARG A 111 -0.69 4.53 13.89
CA ARG A 111 -0.96 4.42 15.32
C ARG A 111 0.30 3.95 16.01
N GLU A 112 1.22 4.88 16.26
CA GLU A 112 2.55 4.60 16.83
C GLU A 112 2.45 3.84 18.16
N GLN A 113 1.54 4.26 19.05
CA GLN A 113 1.28 3.61 20.34
C GLN A 113 0.80 2.15 20.22
N HIS A 114 0.41 1.72 19.02
CA HIS A 114 -0.06 0.38 18.73
C HIS A 114 0.80 -0.35 17.69
N ALA A 115 1.91 0.27 17.24
CA ALA A 115 2.76 -0.26 16.19
C ALA A 115 1.97 -0.67 14.93
N ALA A 116 0.97 0.14 14.52
CA ALA A 116 0.08 -0.22 13.41
C ALA A 116 -0.01 0.89 12.37
N VAL A 117 -0.08 0.52 11.09
CA VAL A 117 -0.22 1.47 9.97
C VAL A 117 -1.08 0.87 8.86
N GLU A 118 -1.61 1.70 7.98
CA GLU A 118 -2.34 1.30 6.78
C GLU A 118 -1.53 1.64 5.52
N ILE A 119 -1.40 0.67 4.60
CA ILE A 119 -1.02 0.96 3.22
C ILE A 119 -2.30 1.35 2.48
N GLY A 120 -2.35 2.58 1.98
CA GLY A 120 -3.55 3.16 1.40
C GLY A 120 -3.27 4.23 0.36
N ASN A 121 -4.32 4.93 -0.06
CA ASN A 121 -4.28 5.95 -1.11
C ASN A 121 -3.50 5.48 -2.36
N VAL A 122 -3.76 4.25 -2.80
CA VAL A 122 -3.00 3.57 -3.85
C VAL A 122 -3.51 3.98 -5.23
N TYR A 123 -2.68 4.70 -5.98
CA TYR A 123 -2.87 4.88 -7.42
C TYR A 123 -1.69 4.25 -8.17
N PHE A 124 -1.94 3.07 -8.75
CA PHE A 124 -1.04 2.47 -9.74
C PHE A 124 -1.61 2.79 -11.12
N SER A 125 -0.83 3.42 -11.99
CA SER A 125 -1.24 3.63 -13.39
C SER A 125 -1.29 2.32 -14.18
N HIS A 126 -1.88 2.35 -15.38
CA HIS A 126 -1.82 1.26 -16.35
C HIS A 126 -0.38 0.85 -16.72
N ARG A 127 0.62 1.73 -16.58
CA ARG A 127 2.05 1.40 -16.82
C ARG A 127 2.65 0.57 -15.69
N LEU A 128 2.05 0.61 -14.50
CA LEU A 128 2.54 -0.09 -13.32
C LEU A 128 1.71 -1.34 -13.01
N LYS A 129 0.39 -1.32 -13.23
CA LYS A 129 -0.49 -2.45 -12.89
C LYS A 129 0.01 -3.77 -13.51
N GLN A 130 -0.05 -4.84 -12.72
CA GLN A 130 0.31 -6.20 -13.15
C GLN A 130 1.79 -6.37 -13.57
N THR A 131 2.69 -5.52 -13.05
CA THR A 131 4.15 -5.66 -13.23
C THR A 131 4.85 -6.20 -11.98
N ALA A 132 6.10 -6.61 -12.12
CA ALA A 132 6.98 -6.93 -10.99
C ALA A 132 7.19 -5.72 -10.08
N ALA A 133 7.44 -4.55 -10.66
CA ALA A 133 7.56 -3.26 -9.97
C ALA A 133 6.35 -2.98 -9.05
N ALA A 134 5.11 -3.26 -9.47
CA ALA A 134 3.94 -3.06 -8.61
C ALA A 134 3.95 -3.95 -7.36
N THR A 135 4.48 -5.17 -7.46
CA THR A 135 4.63 -6.06 -6.30
C THR A 135 5.81 -5.62 -5.43
N GLU A 136 6.89 -5.15 -6.04
CA GLU A 136 8.06 -4.61 -5.32
C GLU A 136 7.70 -3.36 -4.50
N VAL A 137 6.81 -2.49 -4.98
CA VAL A 137 6.27 -1.35 -4.19
C VAL A 137 5.70 -1.82 -2.84
N ILE A 138 4.88 -2.87 -2.87
CA ILE A 138 4.25 -3.40 -1.66
C ILE A 138 5.29 -4.06 -0.76
N TYR A 139 6.21 -4.85 -1.34
CA TYR A 139 7.32 -5.43 -0.59
C TYR A 139 8.16 -4.37 0.14
N LEU A 140 8.55 -3.29 -0.53
CA LEU A 140 9.37 -2.22 0.05
C LEU A 140 8.67 -1.59 1.27
N LEU A 141 7.37 -1.27 1.16
CA LEU A 141 6.61 -0.71 2.26
C LEU A 141 6.43 -1.69 3.42
N LEU A 142 6.07 -2.95 3.14
CA LEU A 142 5.93 -3.98 4.16
C LEU A 142 7.25 -4.19 4.90
N ASN A 143 8.34 -4.37 4.16
CA ASN A 143 9.68 -4.56 4.73
C ASN A 143 10.09 -3.36 5.59
N HIS A 144 9.96 -2.13 5.08
CA HIS A 144 10.29 -0.92 5.83
C HIS A 144 9.48 -0.78 7.13
N CYS A 145 8.20 -1.14 7.09
CA CYS A 145 7.32 -1.08 8.26
C CYS A 145 7.70 -2.12 9.32
N PHE A 146 7.88 -3.39 8.93
CA PHE A 146 8.23 -4.46 9.85
C PHE A 146 9.66 -4.34 10.40
N GLU A 147 10.63 -3.88 9.61
CA GLU A 147 12.01 -3.60 10.08
C GLU A 147 12.04 -2.48 11.14
N GLN A 148 11.05 -1.58 11.14
CA GLN A 148 10.87 -0.58 12.20
C GLN A 148 10.05 -1.07 13.39
N GLY A 149 9.69 -2.36 13.43
CA GLY A 149 8.97 -2.98 14.55
C GLY A 149 7.46 -2.74 14.53
N LEU A 150 6.87 -2.32 13.40
CA LEU A 150 5.42 -2.32 13.28
C LEU A 150 4.90 -3.75 13.38
N ARG A 151 3.80 -3.92 14.12
CA ARG A 151 3.18 -5.21 14.42
C ARG A 151 2.02 -5.55 13.51
N ARG A 152 1.46 -4.54 12.85
CA ARG A 152 0.27 -4.66 12.02
C ARG A 152 0.30 -3.69 10.87
N ILE A 153 0.11 -4.22 9.66
CA ILE A 153 -0.03 -3.42 8.45
C ILE A 153 -1.39 -3.74 7.83
N GLU A 154 -2.18 -2.70 7.58
CA GLU A 154 -3.57 -2.82 7.14
C GLU A 154 -3.70 -2.51 5.65
N TRP A 155 -4.65 -3.18 5.01
CA TRP A 155 -5.14 -2.84 3.69
C TRP A 155 -6.67 -2.72 3.75
N LYS A 156 -7.20 -1.61 3.25
CA LYS A 156 -8.65 -1.34 3.26
C LYS A 156 -9.11 -0.92 1.89
N GLY A 157 -10.30 -1.36 1.52
CA GLY A 157 -10.89 -1.04 0.22
C GLY A 157 -12.40 -0.97 0.32
N ASP A 158 -13.00 -0.31 -0.67
CA ASP A 158 -14.43 -0.50 -0.94
C ASP A 158 -14.69 -1.99 -1.24
N ASP A 159 -15.71 -2.59 -0.63
CA ASP A 159 -16.03 -4.00 -0.85
C ASP A 159 -16.38 -4.32 -2.30
N LEU A 160 -16.88 -3.35 -3.06
CA LEU A 160 -17.13 -3.52 -4.50
C LEU A 160 -15.85 -3.44 -5.33
N ASN A 161 -14.72 -3.01 -4.76
CA ASN A 161 -13.42 -2.98 -5.42
C ASN A 161 -12.77 -4.38 -5.46
N GLY A 162 -13.34 -5.25 -6.29
CA GLY A 162 -12.83 -6.61 -6.53
C GLY A 162 -11.34 -6.68 -6.90
N PRO A 163 -10.79 -5.81 -7.77
CA PRO A 163 -9.36 -5.76 -8.05
C PRO A 163 -8.50 -5.52 -6.81
N SER A 164 -8.87 -4.56 -5.94
CA SER A 164 -8.14 -4.29 -4.70
C SER A 164 -8.20 -5.47 -3.72
N LYS A 165 -9.38 -6.09 -3.55
CA LYS A 165 -9.51 -7.30 -2.70
C LYS A 165 -8.62 -8.44 -3.18
N ARG A 166 -8.59 -8.71 -4.48
CA ARG A 166 -7.70 -9.74 -5.06
C ARG A 166 -6.23 -9.39 -4.87
N ALA A 167 -5.86 -8.11 -4.99
CA ALA A 167 -4.50 -7.67 -4.75
C ALA A 167 -4.08 -7.90 -3.28
N ALA A 168 -4.91 -7.48 -2.32
CA ALA A 168 -4.66 -7.68 -0.89
C ALA A 168 -4.41 -9.16 -0.55
N LEU A 169 -5.31 -10.05 -1.00
CA LEU A 169 -5.16 -11.50 -0.81
C LEU A 169 -3.89 -12.05 -1.48
N ARG A 170 -3.60 -11.63 -2.73
CA ARG A 170 -2.36 -12.02 -3.44
C ARG A 170 -1.11 -11.58 -2.67
N PHE A 171 -1.14 -10.41 -2.05
CA PHE A 171 -0.03 -9.86 -1.27
C PHE A 171 0.15 -10.51 0.10
N GLY A 172 -0.71 -11.47 0.46
CA GLY A 172 -0.64 -12.18 1.74
C GLY A 172 -1.42 -11.51 2.87
N PHE A 173 -2.19 -10.45 2.60
CA PHE A 173 -3.08 -9.88 3.62
C PHE A 173 -4.24 -10.84 3.91
N VAL A 174 -4.50 -11.05 5.20
CA VAL A 174 -5.59 -11.87 5.72
C VAL A 174 -6.86 -11.02 5.87
N TYR A 175 -8.00 -11.52 5.39
CA TYR A 175 -9.30 -10.86 5.55
C TYR A 175 -9.77 -10.92 7.01
N GLU A 176 -10.25 -9.80 7.54
CA GLU A 176 -10.68 -9.70 8.95
C GLU A 176 -12.14 -9.28 9.10
N GLY A 177 -12.73 -8.63 8.10
CA GLY A 177 -14.14 -8.26 8.19
C GLY A 177 -14.62 -7.21 7.19
N LEU A 178 -15.92 -6.94 7.29
CA LEU A 178 -16.63 -5.95 6.49
C LEU A 178 -17.34 -4.97 7.41
N PHE A 179 -17.00 -3.70 7.30
CA PHE A 179 -17.72 -2.62 7.96
C PHE A 179 -18.82 -2.14 7.01
N ARG A 180 -20.08 -2.46 7.34
CA ARG A 180 -21.26 -2.04 6.57
C ARG A 180 -21.53 -0.56 6.82
N GLN A 181 -21.85 0.17 5.76
CA GLN A 181 -22.07 1.62 5.78
C GLN A 181 -20.94 2.41 6.45
N ASP A 182 -19.70 1.94 6.29
CA ASP A 182 -18.51 2.54 6.90
C ASP A 182 -18.34 4.02 6.53
N ARG A 183 -18.67 4.39 5.28
CA ARG A 183 -18.63 5.78 4.82
C ARG A 183 -19.51 6.03 3.60
N VAL A 184 -19.76 7.30 3.31
CA VAL A 184 -20.29 7.77 2.02
C VAL A 184 -19.11 8.15 1.13
N SER A 185 -19.04 7.58 -0.08
CA SER A 185 -18.02 7.88 -1.08
C SER A 185 -18.68 8.28 -2.38
N LYS A 186 -18.37 9.48 -2.90
CA LYS A 186 -18.94 10.03 -4.14
C LYS A 186 -20.48 9.95 -4.18
N GLY A 187 -21.13 10.27 -3.06
CA GLY A 187 -22.58 10.23 -2.89
C GLY A 187 -23.21 8.82 -2.80
N ARG A 188 -22.39 7.77 -2.67
CA ARG A 188 -22.85 6.36 -2.58
C ARG A 188 -22.42 5.72 -1.26
N ASN A 189 -23.16 4.71 -0.84
CA ASN A 189 -22.74 3.85 0.27
C ASN A 189 -21.41 3.15 -0.07
N ARG A 190 -20.49 3.12 0.89
CA ARG A 190 -19.30 2.28 0.84
C ARG A 190 -19.26 1.40 2.08
N ASP A 191 -19.32 0.09 1.83
CA ASP A 191 -18.90 -0.89 2.81
C ASP A 191 -17.38 -1.07 2.68
N THR A 192 -16.66 -1.11 3.80
CA THR A 192 -15.20 -1.20 3.79
C THR A 192 -14.76 -2.60 4.19
N THR A 193 -14.04 -3.27 3.30
CA THR A 193 -13.36 -4.53 3.61
C THR A 193 -12.02 -4.25 4.29
N TRP A 194 -11.73 -5.00 5.34
CA TRP A 194 -10.50 -4.91 6.13
C TRP A 194 -9.65 -6.16 5.96
N PHE A 195 -8.36 -5.93 5.71
CA PHE A 195 -7.33 -6.96 5.71
C PHE A 195 -6.10 -6.51 6.50
N SER A 196 -5.28 -7.46 6.95
CA SER A 196 -3.99 -7.15 7.59
C SER A 196 -2.91 -8.19 7.33
N ILE A 197 -1.66 -7.78 7.53
CA ILE A 197 -0.52 -8.67 7.80
C ILE A 197 0.01 -8.31 9.19
N ILE A 198 0.34 -9.33 10.01
CA ILE A 198 0.96 -9.13 11.32
C ILE A 198 2.44 -9.55 11.35
N ASP A 199 3.16 -9.08 12.38
CA ASP A 199 4.59 -9.34 12.58
C ASP A 199 4.98 -10.83 12.50
N SER A 200 4.19 -11.71 13.10
CA SER A 200 4.45 -13.16 13.08
C SER A 200 4.30 -13.81 11.70
N GLU A 201 3.59 -13.19 10.77
CA GLU A 201 3.42 -13.68 9.39
C GLU A 201 4.54 -13.19 8.46
N TRP A 202 5.17 -12.06 8.82
CA TRP A 202 6.07 -11.33 7.92
C TRP A 202 7.30 -12.13 7.50
N ALA A 203 7.90 -12.92 8.40
CA ALA A 203 9.12 -13.67 8.06
C ALA A 203 8.91 -14.63 6.87
N SER A 204 7.80 -15.37 6.87
CA SER A 204 7.43 -16.27 5.77
C SER A 204 7.11 -15.49 4.49
N LEU A 205 6.31 -14.42 4.61
CA LEU A 205 5.96 -13.57 3.48
C LEU A 205 7.20 -12.92 2.85
N LYS A 206 8.13 -12.38 3.65
CA LYS A 206 9.39 -11.79 3.18
C LYS A 206 10.16 -12.76 2.31
N THR A 207 10.28 -14.02 2.72
CA THR A 207 10.91 -15.07 1.91
C THR A 207 10.16 -15.30 0.60
N ALA A 208 8.83 -15.37 0.63
CA ALA A 208 8.01 -15.52 -0.57
C ALA A 208 8.17 -14.35 -1.57
N TYR A 209 8.15 -13.11 -1.06
CA TYR A 209 8.38 -11.92 -1.88
C TYR A 209 9.78 -11.94 -2.53
N LEU A 210 10.82 -12.26 -1.76
CA LEU A 210 12.20 -12.32 -2.28
C LEU A 210 12.36 -13.41 -3.35
N GLN A 211 11.72 -14.57 -3.16
CA GLN A 211 11.72 -15.64 -4.17
C GLN A 211 10.94 -15.25 -5.43
N TRP A 212 9.79 -14.58 -5.27
CA TRP A 212 8.97 -14.16 -6.39
C TRP A 212 9.62 -13.05 -7.21
N LEU A 213 10.24 -12.07 -6.54
CA LEU A 213 10.96 -10.94 -7.15
C LEU A 213 12.32 -11.33 -7.73
N ASN A 214 12.82 -12.52 -7.45
CA ASN A 214 14.07 -13.00 -8.03
C ASN A 214 13.95 -13.02 -9.58
N PRO A 215 14.92 -12.45 -10.34
CA PRO A 215 14.93 -12.50 -11.80
C PRO A 215 14.76 -13.92 -12.38
N ASP A 216 15.24 -14.95 -11.67
CA ASP A 216 15.09 -16.35 -12.06
C ASP A 216 13.63 -16.81 -12.08
N ASN A 217 12.72 -16.12 -11.41
CA ASN A 217 11.27 -16.39 -11.47
C ASN A 217 10.62 -15.79 -12.72
N PHE A 218 11.33 -15.08 -13.59
CA PHE A 218 10.79 -14.51 -14.83
C PHE A 218 11.44 -15.15 -16.05
N ASN A 219 10.67 -15.34 -17.12
CA ASN A 219 11.21 -15.78 -18.41
C ASN A 219 11.71 -14.58 -19.24
N HIS A 220 12.31 -14.85 -20.40
CA HIS A 220 12.84 -13.79 -21.29
C HIS A 220 11.78 -12.79 -21.80
N ALA A 221 10.50 -13.12 -21.72
CA ALA A 221 9.38 -12.23 -22.06
C ALA A 221 8.82 -11.47 -20.85
N GLY A 222 9.48 -11.53 -19.68
CA GLY A 222 9.04 -10.87 -18.45
C GLY A 222 7.84 -11.54 -17.77
N LYS A 223 7.45 -12.74 -18.20
CA LYS A 223 6.34 -13.48 -17.58
C LYS A 223 6.84 -14.31 -16.41
N GLN A 224 6.17 -14.18 -15.27
CA GLN A 224 6.44 -14.99 -14.06
C GLN A 224 6.30 -16.51 -14.35
N LYS A 225 7.21 -17.31 -13.80
CA LYS A 225 7.23 -18.77 -13.84
C LYS A 225 6.33 -19.36 -12.75
N LYS A 226 6.39 -18.79 -11.54
CA LYS A 226 5.49 -19.06 -10.42
C LYS A 226 4.82 -17.79 -9.92
N ARG A 227 3.61 -17.93 -9.40
CA ARG A 227 2.87 -16.82 -8.78
C ARG A 227 3.41 -16.53 -7.39
N LEU A 228 3.13 -15.34 -6.85
CA LEU A 228 3.55 -14.97 -5.51
C LEU A 228 2.89 -15.92 -4.49
N GLU A 229 1.62 -16.22 -4.72
CA GLU A 229 0.83 -17.12 -3.89
C GLU A 229 1.41 -18.55 -3.84
N ASP A 230 2.15 -18.98 -4.87
CA ASP A 230 2.77 -20.32 -4.90
C ASP A 230 4.01 -20.41 -3.98
N PHE A 231 4.54 -19.26 -3.53
CA PHE A 231 5.66 -19.17 -2.59
C PHE A 231 5.22 -18.89 -1.14
N ILE A 232 3.96 -18.47 -0.94
CA ILE A 232 3.41 -18.23 0.39
C ILE A 232 3.07 -19.59 1.01
N VAL A 233 3.84 -20.01 2.01
CA VAL A 233 3.55 -21.21 2.80
C VAL A 233 2.49 -20.84 3.83
N THR A 234 1.28 -21.40 3.68
CA THR A 234 0.19 -21.34 4.68
C THR A 234 0.40 -22.32 5.81
#